data_AF-D0P3S0-F1
#
_entry.id   AF-D0P3S0-F1
#
_cell.length_a   1.000
_cell.length_b   1.000
_cell.length_c   1.000
_cell.angle_alpha   90.00
_cell.angle_beta   90.00
_cell.angle_gamma   90.00
#
_symmetry.space_group_name_H-M   'P 1'
#
loop_
_entity.id
_entity.type
_entity.pdbx_description
1 polymer ?
#
loop_
_entity_poly.entity_id
_entity_poly.type
_entity_poly.pdbx_seq_one_letter_code
_entity_poly.pdbx_strand_id
1 'polypeptide(L)'
;MSPLNHLRLAPLTEEDDIRRVAAMEAASYPADEAATESGIRFRQKNAGPFFWVSYLPKDDQESETLVGFVNGTLTAKYQLDGESMSRHDPHGSLLCIHSVVVNQTFRRRGLATQLLKRYVEVILDSQPHVKRIMLISKANLVGFYVNCGFSVTRLSPVVHGQDPWLELSLDCEKARLPPLIQVDAFSSEPFQGNPAAVVLLTSAVYHKAGASEWMQRVAIENNLSETAYAAPRARTSQTANDVVEYDLRWFTPGTEVKLCGHATLSTAFALHDAGHVTLSQTLHFHTLSGVLVCRFEVQSESQKVHVLMDFPEQPTTPAGPTVVLKELASALGIQPNVIVDVKRATTDLLVRVTSEGFTTLVPDFVQLAKYDARGVAVTAKAPADNALDVDIQSRFFAPRGGVNEDPVTGSAHCAFGPYWAPLLEKTTIKAQQFTPVRGGYITLDLVAAGPGRVLLKGEGVIVLRGQLSSSP
;
A
#
# COMPACT_ATOMS: atom_id res chain seq x y z
N MET A 1 -10.80 -17.76 7.87
CA MET A 1 -11.79 -16.65 7.92
C MET A 1 -12.30 -16.46 6.50
N SER A 2 -13.62 -16.49 6.31
CA SER A 2 -14.31 -16.61 5.00
C SER A 2 -13.98 -15.44 4.05
N PRO A 3 -14.00 -15.62 2.71
CA PRO A 3 -13.84 -14.52 1.76
C PRO A 3 -14.95 -13.51 2.01
N LEU A 4 -14.58 -12.27 2.29
CA LEU A 4 -15.52 -11.19 2.58
C LEU A 4 -16.28 -10.84 1.29
N ASN A 5 -17.53 -11.31 1.18
CA ASN A 5 -18.47 -10.86 0.16
C ASN A 5 -18.51 -9.33 0.18
N HIS A 6 -18.18 -8.72 -0.96
CA HIS A 6 -18.08 -7.27 -1.12
C HIS A 6 -19.45 -6.64 -0.84
N LEU A 7 -19.60 -6.01 0.32
CA LEU A 7 -20.66 -5.06 0.58
C LEU A 7 -20.67 -4.05 -0.59
N ARG A 8 -21.81 -3.64 -1.13
CA ARG A 8 -21.91 -2.50 -2.07
C ARG A 8 -22.59 -1.34 -1.36
N LEU A 9 -22.09 -0.12 -1.52
CA LEU A 9 -22.73 1.09 -0.99
C LEU A 9 -23.36 1.87 -2.14
N ALA A 10 -24.55 2.41 -1.94
CA ALA A 10 -25.22 3.31 -2.89
C ALA A 10 -26.05 4.39 -2.16
N PRO A 11 -26.31 5.55 -2.79
CA PRO A 11 -27.27 6.51 -2.27
C PRO A 11 -28.68 5.91 -2.19
N LEU A 12 -29.49 6.33 -1.21
CA LEU A 12 -30.89 5.90 -1.11
C LEU A 12 -31.78 6.67 -2.11
N THR A 13 -32.14 6.04 -3.22
CA THR A 13 -32.97 6.65 -4.28
C THR A 13 -34.34 5.97 -4.46
N GLU A 14 -34.41 4.65 -4.30
CA GLU A 14 -35.61 3.87 -4.62
C GLU A 14 -36.67 3.91 -3.53
N GLU A 15 -37.93 4.12 -3.91
CA GLU A 15 -39.08 4.22 -2.99
C GLU A 15 -39.27 2.95 -2.15
N ASP A 16 -39.06 1.78 -2.74
CA ASP A 16 -39.13 0.50 -2.03
C ASP A 16 -38.00 0.36 -1.00
N ASP A 17 -36.81 0.90 -1.28
CA ASP A 17 -35.71 0.94 -0.32
C ASP A 17 -35.98 1.92 0.82
N ILE A 18 -36.63 3.05 0.55
CA ILE A 18 -37.00 4.02 1.61
C ILE A 18 -37.93 3.36 2.63
N ARG A 19 -38.94 2.61 2.18
CA ARG A 19 -39.85 1.88 3.06
C ARG A 19 -39.12 0.79 3.85
N ARG A 20 -38.24 0.03 3.20
CA ARG A 20 -37.42 -1.00 3.86
C ARG A 20 -36.48 -0.40 4.91
N VAL A 21 -35.88 0.74 4.62
CA VAL A 21 -35.02 1.49 5.57
C VAL A 21 -35.82 1.98 6.77
N ALA A 22 -37.00 2.55 6.57
CA ALA A 22 -37.87 2.98 7.67
C ALA A 22 -38.28 1.80 8.57
N ALA A 23 -38.60 0.64 7.99
CA ALA A 23 -38.89 -0.57 8.76
C ALA A 23 -37.66 -1.07 9.54
N MET A 24 -36.46 -1.03 8.94
CA MET A 24 -35.21 -1.39 9.62
C MET A 24 -34.86 -0.44 10.76
N GLU A 25 -35.09 0.86 10.61
CA GLU A 25 -34.92 1.87 11.67
C GLU A 25 -35.82 1.55 12.87
N ALA A 26 -37.12 1.40 12.63
CA ALA A 26 -38.11 1.11 13.67
C ALA A 26 -37.82 -0.23 14.40
N ALA A 27 -37.25 -1.21 13.70
CA ALA A 27 -36.85 -2.49 14.31
C ALA A 27 -35.51 -2.43 15.06
N SER A 28 -34.72 -1.37 14.89
CA SER A 28 -33.36 -1.27 15.45
C SER A 28 -33.24 -0.39 16.68
N TYR A 29 -34.21 0.49 16.90
CA TYR A 29 -34.23 1.44 18.02
C TYR A 29 -35.55 1.36 18.81
N PRO A 30 -35.54 1.68 20.10
CA PRO A 30 -36.77 1.97 20.87
C PRO A 30 -37.65 3.02 20.18
N ALA A 31 -38.96 2.98 20.41
CA ALA A 31 -39.93 3.84 19.70
C ALA A 31 -39.71 5.35 19.93
N ASP A 32 -39.12 5.74 21.06
CA ASP A 32 -38.74 7.11 21.41
C ASP A 32 -37.37 7.55 20.86
N GLU A 33 -36.57 6.58 20.37
CA GLU A 33 -35.24 6.80 19.76
C GLU A 33 -35.29 6.69 18.22
N ALA A 34 -36.20 5.87 17.66
CA ALA A 34 -36.29 5.58 16.24
C ALA A 34 -36.79 6.79 15.42
N ALA A 35 -36.16 7.04 14.26
CA ALA A 35 -36.71 8.01 13.32
C ALA A 35 -38.05 7.51 12.72
N THR A 36 -39.03 8.41 12.61
CA THR A 36 -40.28 8.12 11.89
C THR A 36 -40.01 7.98 10.40
N GLU A 37 -40.92 7.31 9.66
CA GLU A 37 -40.82 7.25 8.20
C GLU A 37 -40.77 8.64 7.55
N SER A 38 -41.52 9.61 8.08
CA SER A 38 -41.47 11.01 7.64
C SER A 38 -40.09 11.64 7.88
N GLY A 39 -39.42 11.30 8.99
CA GLY A 39 -38.04 11.70 9.27
C GLY A 39 -37.04 11.09 8.29
N ILE A 40 -37.17 9.78 8.00
CA ILE A 40 -36.36 9.09 6.99
C ILE A 40 -36.53 9.76 5.61
N ARG A 41 -37.76 10.02 5.19
CA ARG A 41 -38.06 10.71 3.92
C ARG A 41 -37.52 12.13 3.90
N PHE A 42 -37.62 12.87 5.00
CA PHE A 42 -37.03 14.20 5.11
C PHE A 42 -35.51 14.16 4.90
N ARG A 43 -34.81 13.24 5.58
CA ARG A 43 -33.35 13.12 5.45
C ARG A 43 -32.94 12.66 4.05
N GLN A 44 -33.67 11.72 3.46
CA GLN A 44 -33.41 11.27 2.08
C GLN A 44 -33.57 12.44 1.09
N LYS A 45 -34.64 13.23 1.22
CA LYS A 45 -34.91 14.35 0.32
C LYS A 45 -33.94 15.53 0.49
N ASN A 46 -33.61 15.90 1.72
CA ASN A 46 -32.87 17.12 2.00
C ASN A 46 -31.38 16.88 2.27
N ALA A 47 -30.98 15.68 2.69
CA ALA A 47 -29.62 15.29 3.03
C ALA A 47 -29.18 14.02 2.27
N GLY A 48 -29.73 13.80 1.07
CA GLY A 48 -29.48 12.62 0.23
C GLY A 48 -28.01 12.25 0.04
N PRO A 49 -27.07 13.20 -0.18
CA PRO A 49 -25.63 12.89 -0.28
C PRO A 49 -25.04 12.20 0.97
N PHE A 50 -25.71 12.31 2.11
CA PHE A 50 -25.32 11.72 3.39
C PHE A 50 -26.15 10.50 3.78
N PHE A 51 -27.04 10.02 2.90
CA PHE A 51 -27.89 8.86 3.13
C PHE A 51 -27.52 7.72 2.18
N TRP A 52 -26.85 6.72 2.74
CA TRP A 52 -26.34 5.58 2.00
C TRP A 52 -26.91 4.27 2.51
N VAL A 53 -27.23 3.40 1.59
CA VAL A 53 -27.67 2.02 1.81
C VAL A 53 -26.58 1.06 1.38
N SER A 54 -26.63 -0.15 1.94
CA SER A 54 -25.67 -1.20 1.65
C SER A 54 -26.33 -2.50 1.26
N TYR A 55 -25.73 -3.16 0.28
CA TYR A 55 -26.24 -4.38 -0.30
C TYR A 55 -25.21 -5.50 -0.24
N LEU A 56 -25.69 -6.74 -0.11
CA LEU A 56 -24.90 -7.94 -0.38
C LEU A 56 -25.39 -8.59 -1.68
N PRO A 57 -24.47 -9.04 -2.55
CA PRO A 57 -24.84 -9.86 -3.70
C PRO A 57 -25.50 -11.16 -3.22
N LYS A 58 -26.53 -11.63 -3.93
CA LYS A 58 -27.09 -12.96 -3.74
C LYS A 58 -26.27 -13.99 -4.51
N ASP A 59 -26.53 -15.28 -4.23
CA ASP A 59 -25.82 -16.41 -4.85
C ASP A 59 -25.93 -16.44 -6.38
N ASP A 60 -26.97 -15.81 -6.94
CA ASP A 60 -27.18 -15.66 -8.39
C ASP A 60 -26.31 -14.56 -9.03
N GLN A 61 -25.63 -13.73 -8.24
CA GLN A 61 -24.84 -12.55 -8.63
C GLN A 61 -25.56 -11.50 -9.50
N GLU A 62 -26.81 -11.73 -9.89
CA GLU A 62 -27.65 -10.81 -10.66
C GLU A 62 -28.57 -9.96 -9.77
N SER A 63 -28.82 -10.41 -8.53
CA SER A 63 -29.65 -9.68 -7.59
C SER A 63 -28.94 -9.37 -6.28
N GLU A 64 -29.34 -8.27 -5.65
CA GLU A 64 -28.75 -7.78 -4.42
C GLU A 64 -29.78 -7.72 -3.29
N THR A 65 -29.32 -7.88 -2.05
CA THR A 65 -30.16 -7.75 -0.85
C THR A 65 -29.72 -6.54 -0.04
N LEU A 66 -30.66 -5.65 0.26
CA LEU A 66 -30.45 -4.53 1.19
C LEU A 66 -30.18 -5.06 2.59
N VAL A 67 -29.01 -4.76 3.17
CA VAL A 67 -28.57 -5.29 4.46
C VAL A 67 -28.36 -4.24 5.55
N GLY A 68 -28.29 -2.96 5.20
CA GLY A 68 -28.09 -1.89 6.19
C GLY A 68 -28.02 -0.50 5.57
N PHE A 69 -27.95 0.53 6.40
CA PHE A 69 -27.86 1.92 5.97
C PHE A 69 -27.17 2.82 7.00
N VAL A 70 -26.68 3.96 6.53
CA VAL A 70 -26.18 5.09 7.33
C VAL A 70 -26.83 6.35 6.81
N ASN A 71 -27.28 7.22 7.72
CA ASN A 71 -27.81 8.53 7.35
C ASN A 71 -27.33 9.62 8.31
N GLY A 72 -27.26 10.84 7.80
CA GLY A 72 -26.88 12.01 8.58
C GLY A 72 -27.43 13.31 8.00
N THR A 73 -27.28 14.40 8.75
CA THR A 73 -27.53 15.76 8.29
C THR A 73 -26.34 16.66 8.57
N LEU A 74 -26.21 17.74 7.80
CA LEU A 74 -25.21 18.75 8.05
C LEU A 74 -25.71 19.77 9.06
N THR A 75 -24.78 20.32 9.83
CA THR A 75 -25.01 21.43 10.75
C THR A 75 -23.81 22.37 10.77
N ALA A 76 -24.06 23.64 11.06
CA ALA A 76 -23.02 24.62 11.39
C ALA A 76 -22.66 24.62 12.89
N LYS A 77 -23.45 23.94 13.74
CA LYS A 77 -23.22 23.92 15.19
C LYS A 77 -22.20 22.85 15.58
N TYR A 78 -21.18 23.25 16.34
CA TYR A 78 -20.14 22.37 16.87
C TYR A 78 -20.60 21.37 17.94
N GLN A 79 -21.78 21.59 18.51
CA GLN A 79 -22.33 20.77 19.58
C GLN A 79 -23.59 20.07 19.10
N LEU A 80 -23.71 18.78 19.42
CA LEU A 80 -24.93 18.03 19.16
C LEU A 80 -25.96 18.38 20.23
N ASP A 81 -26.96 19.17 19.84
CA ASP A 81 -28.20 19.44 20.55
C ASP A 81 -29.42 19.03 19.72
N GLY A 82 -30.62 19.03 20.33
CA GLY A 82 -31.85 18.62 19.65
C GLY A 82 -32.19 19.44 18.40
N GLU A 83 -31.74 20.70 18.31
CA GLU A 83 -31.92 21.53 17.12
C GLU A 83 -30.96 21.14 15.99
N SER A 84 -29.68 20.95 16.33
CA SER A 84 -28.64 20.52 15.39
C SER A 84 -28.92 19.13 14.79
N MET A 85 -29.63 18.28 15.54
CA MET A 85 -29.98 16.93 15.11
C MET A 85 -31.30 16.83 14.35
N SER A 86 -32.11 17.89 14.31
CA SER A 86 -33.46 17.88 13.70
C SER A 86 -33.55 18.59 12.35
N ARG A 87 -32.51 19.31 11.93
CA ARG A 87 -32.47 20.06 10.66
C ARG A 87 -31.28 19.65 9.79
N HIS A 88 -31.38 19.98 8.51
CA HIS A 88 -30.27 19.89 7.56
C HIS A 88 -29.88 21.30 7.13
N ASP A 89 -28.62 21.67 7.37
CA ASP A 89 -28.02 22.91 6.89
C ASP A 89 -27.10 22.60 5.69
N PRO A 90 -27.51 22.89 4.44
CA PRO A 90 -26.71 22.58 3.26
C PRO A 90 -25.37 23.33 3.19
N HIS A 91 -25.15 24.34 4.04
CA HIS A 91 -23.90 25.07 4.17
C HIS A 91 -23.07 24.66 5.40
N GLY A 92 -23.58 23.70 6.19
CA GLY A 92 -22.88 23.18 7.37
C GLY A 92 -21.61 22.40 6.98
N SER A 93 -20.60 22.46 7.84
CA SER A 93 -19.33 21.72 7.66
C SER A 93 -19.21 20.51 8.57
N LEU A 94 -20.23 20.23 9.39
CA LEU A 94 -20.23 19.15 10.38
C LEU A 94 -21.35 18.17 10.06
N LEU A 95 -21.00 16.92 9.84
CA LEU A 95 -21.95 15.85 9.52
C LEU A 95 -22.37 15.13 10.81
N CYS A 96 -23.63 15.25 11.19
CA CYS A 96 -24.22 14.46 12.28
C CYS A 96 -24.81 13.17 11.72
N ILE A 97 -24.23 12.01 12.05
CA ILE A 97 -24.82 10.70 11.78
C ILE A 97 -25.95 10.46 12.78
N HIS A 98 -27.12 10.11 12.27
CA HIS A 98 -28.30 9.80 13.08
C HIS A 98 -28.50 8.32 13.30
N SER A 99 -28.26 7.50 12.28
CA SER A 99 -28.46 6.05 12.37
C SER A 99 -27.38 5.30 11.61
N VAL A 100 -26.91 4.20 12.20
CA VAL A 100 -26.03 3.19 11.58
C VAL A 100 -26.67 1.85 11.85
N VAL A 101 -27.34 1.29 10.84
CA VAL A 101 -28.21 0.13 11.02
C VAL A 101 -27.78 -1.01 10.11
N VAL A 102 -27.69 -2.21 10.67
CA VAL A 102 -27.62 -3.47 9.94
C VAL A 102 -28.84 -4.29 10.29
N ASN A 103 -29.50 -4.84 9.27
CA ASN A 103 -30.65 -5.70 9.41
C ASN A 103 -30.33 -6.87 10.35
N GLN A 104 -31.26 -7.18 11.26
CA GLN A 104 -31.05 -8.13 12.36
C GLN A 104 -30.53 -9.50 11.91
N THR A 105 -30.97 -10.01 10.75
CA THR A 105 -30.56 -11.32 10.21
C THR A 105 -29.10 -11.35 9.73
N PHE A 106 -28.51 -10.18 9.49
CA PHE A 106 -27.14 -9.99 8.99
C PHE A 106 -26.16 -9.46 10.05
N ARG A 107 -26.63 -9.22 11.28
CA ARG A 107 -25.78 -8.75 12.39
C ARG A 107 -24.73 -9.81 12.78
N ARG A 108 -23.69 -9.36 13.50
CA ARG A 108 -22.55 -10.17 13.97
C ARG A 108 -21.69 -10.80 12.86
N ARG A 109 -21.80 -10.28 11.63
CA ARG A 109 -20.98 -10.68 10.48
C ARG A 109 -19.93 -9.62 10.08
N GLY A 110 -19.67 -8.64 10.95
CA GLY A 110 -18.74 -7.53 10.68
C GLY A 110 -19.26 -6.45 9.71
N LEU A 111 -20.49 -6.58 9.19
CA LEU A 111 -21.03 -5.67 8.18
C LEU A 111 -21.19 -4.22 8.65
N ALA A 112 -21.50 -3.98 9.93
CA ALA A 112 -21.64 -2.63 10.45
C ALA A 112 -20.31 -1.85 10.37
N THR A 113 -19.20 -2.52 10.65
CA THR A 113 -17.85 -1.94 10.57
C THR A 113 -17.49 -1.64 9.12
N GLN A 114 -17.77 -2.57 8.21
CA GLN A 114 -17.55 -2.38 6.77
C GLN A 114 -18.39 -1.23 6.22
N LEU A 115 -19.68 -1.19 6.58
CA LEU A 115 -20.61 -0.14 6.19
C LEU A 115 -20.10 1.24 6.65
N LEU A 116 -19.79 1.39 7.94
CA LEU A 116 -19.39 2.70 8.47
C LEU A 116 -18.03 3.15 7.94
N LYS A 117 -17.02 2.26 7.85
CA LYS A 117 -15.72 2.61 7.26
C LYS A 117 -15.85 3.08 5.82
N ARG A 118 -16.61 2.34 5.00
CA ARG A 118 -16.84 2.73 3.60
C ARG A 118 -17.70 3.98 3.45
N TYR A 119 -18.66 4.19 4.34
CA TYR A 119 -19.40 5.45 4.39
C TYR A 119 -18.46 6.63 4.66
N VAL A 120 -17.56 6.49 5.65
CA VAL A 120 -16.55 7.52 5.95
C VAL A 120 -15.68 7.78 4.72
N GLU A 121 -15.14 6.75 4.07
CA GLU A 121 -14.35 6.89 2.83
C GLU A 121 -15.10 7.70 1.77
N VAL A 122 -16.37 7.35 1.52
CA VAL A 122 -17.23 8.08 0.57
C VAL A 122 -17.40 9.55 0.96
N ILE A 123 -17.58 9.87 2.25
CA ILE A 123 -17.70 11.26 2.71
C ILE A 123 -16.37 12.00 2.55
N LEU A 124 -15.24 11.38 2.87
CA LEU A 124 -13.92 11.99 2.73
C LEU A 124 -13.63 12.34 1.26
N ASP A 125 -13.98 11.46 0.33
CA ASP A 125 -13.74 11.64 -1.11
C ASP A 125 -14.75 12.59 -1.78
N SER A 126 -16.05 12.43 -1.49
CA SER A 126 -17.11 13.16 -2.23
C SER A 126 -17.56 14.46 -1.58
N GLN A 127 -17.25 14.69 -0.30
CA GLN A 127 -17.75 15.85 0.46
C GLN A 127 -16.60 16.64 1.11
N PRO A 128 -15.75 17.35 0.33
CA PRO A 128 -14.55 18.02 0.85
C PRO A 128 -14.85 19.15 1.86
N HIS A 129 -16.06 19.71 1.82
CA HIS A 129 -16.51 20.75 2.76
C HIS A 129 -16.79 20.20 4.18
N VAL A 130 -16.99 18.90 4.33
CA VAL A 130 -17.21 18.27 5.64
C VAL A 130 -15.87 18.19 6.36
N LYS A 131 -15.77 18.89 7.48
CA LYS A 131 -14.58 18.96 8.34
C LYS A 131 -14.61 17.93 9.46
N ARG A 132 -15.80 17.51 9.89
CA ARG A 132 -15.97 16.56 10.99
C ARG A 132 -17.23 15.74 10.82
N ILE A 133 -17.15 14.45 11.15
CA ILE A 133 -18.32 13.58 11.33
C ILE A 133 -18.54 13.42 12.84
N MET A 134 -19.77 13.54 13.29
CA MET A 134 -20.17 13.50 14.69
C MET A 134 -21.33 12.53 14.86
N LEU A 135 -21.41 11.90 16.02
CA LEU A 135 -22.53 11.05 16.41
C LEU A 135 -22.62 10.95 17.92
N ILE A 136 -23.77 10.48 18.41
CA ILE A 136 -23.94 10.05 19.79
C ILE A 136 -24.02 8.53 19.87
N SER A 137 -23.50 7.95 20.95
CA SER A 137 -23.46 6.51 21.14
C SER A 137 -23.67 6.11 22.60
N LYS A 138 -24.33 4.97 22.82
CA LYS A 138 -24.37 4.30 24.14
C LYS A 138 -22.99 3.72 24.45
N ALA A 139 -22.61 3.69 25.72
CA ALA A 139 -21.27 3.27 26.17
C ALA A 139 -20.82 1.90 25.61
N ASN A 140 -21.73 0.94 25.48
CA ASN A 140 -21.44 -0.40 24.95
C ASN A 140 -21.09 -0.43 23.45
N LEU A 141 -21.37 0.64 22.69
CA LEU A 141 -21.08 0.76 21.26
C LEU A 141 -19.85 1.65 20.98
N VAL A 142 -19.28 2.32 21.97
CA VAL A 142 -18.11 3.20 21.80
C VAL A 142 -16.95 2.46 21.12
N GLY A 143 -16.64 1.25 21.58
CA GLY A 143 -15.55 0.44 20.99
C GLY A 143 -15.74 0.17 19.49
N PHE A 144 -16.98 0.01 19.04
CA PHE A 144 -17.30 -0.17 17.63
C PHE A 144 -16.97 1.09 16.82
N TYR A 145 -17.37 2.27 17.30
CA TYR A 145 -17.10 3.53 16.61
C TYR A 145 -15.62 3.94 16.66
N VAL A 146 -14.93 3.69 17.78
CA VAL A 146 -13.47 3.90 17.88
C VAL A 146 -12.72 3.04 16.86
N ASN A 147 -13.14 1.79 16.67
CA ASN A 147 -12.59 0.92 15.63
C ASN A 147 -12.88 1.41 14.19
N CYS A 148 -13.82 2.34 14.02
CA CYS A 148 -14.12 3.01 12.75
C CYS A 148 -13.47 4.40 12.62
N GLY A 149 -12.55 4.77 13.52
CA GLY A 149 -11.78 6.02 13.46
C GLY A 149 -12.36 7.19 14.25
N PHE A 150 -13.43 6.98 15.02
CA PHE A 150 -14.00 8.01 15.88
C PHE A 150 -13.25 8.11 17.22
N SER A 151 -13.32 9.28 17.85
CA SER A 151 -12.83 9.51 19.21
C SER A 151 -13.95 10.05 20.10
N VAL A 152 -14.00 9.61 21.36
CA VAL A 152 -14.93 10.15 22.36
C VAL A 152 -14.54 11.59 22.67
N THR A 153 -15.50 12.51 22.59
CA THR A 153 -15.27 13.93 22.86
C THR A 153 -15.76 14.32 24.25
N ARG A 154 -17.01 13.94 24.61
CA ARG A 154 -17.65 14.29 25.88
C ARG A 154 -18.88 13.44 26.16
N LEU A 155 -19.48 13.63 27.34
CA LEU A 155 -20.85 13.22 27.63
C LEU A 155 -21.83 14.06 26.80
N SER A 156 -22.80 13.42 26.17
CA SER A 156 -23.82 14.08 25.36
C SER A 156 -24.80 14.87 26.24
N PRO A 157 -25.12 16.14 25.91
CA PRO A 157 -26.21 16.86 26.54
C PRO A 157 -27.58 16.35 26.07
N VAL A 158 -27.63 15.67 24.94
CA VAL A 158 -28.83 15.00 24.43
C VAL A 158 -28.95 13.63 25.09
N VAL A 159 -30.04 13.43 25.82
CA VAL A 159 -30.38 12.16 26.46
C VAL A 159 -31.63 11.63 25.77
N HIS A 160 -31.53 10.43 25.20
CA HIS A 160 -32.67 9.63 24.78
C HIS A 160 -32.74 8.39 25.67
N GLY A 161 -33.91 8.13 26.26
CA GLY A 161 -34.09 7.06 27.24
C GLY A 161 -33.44 7.34 28.61
N GLN A 162 -33.08 6.28 29.33
CA GLN A 162 -32.58 6.35 30.72
C GLN A 162 -31.05 6.39 30.84
N ASP A 163 -30.35 5.90 29.82
CA ASP A 163 -28.89 5.76 29.85
C ASP A 163 -28.18 7.01 29.31
N PRO A 164 -27.01 7.39 29.86
CA PRO A 164 -26.19 8.46 29.31
C PRO A 164 -25.62 8.11 27.94
N TRP A 165 -25.57 9.10 27.05
CA TRP A 165 -24.97 8.99 25.73
C TRP A 165 -23.62 9.71 25.71
N LEU A 166 -22.70 9.24 24.87
CA LEU A 166 -21.41 9.86 24.63
C LEU A 166 -21.41 10.48 23.23
N GLU A 167 -20.85 11.67 23.09
CA GLU A 167 -20.54 12.25 21.79
C GLU A 167 -19.19 11.71 21.28
N LEU A 168 -19.16 11.38 20.00
CA LEU A 168 -17.97 10.94 19.30
C LEU A 168 -17.78 11.77 18.04
N SER A 169 -16.53 11.95 17.62
CA SER A 169 -16.22 12.61 16.36
C SER A 169 -15.05 12.00 15.60
N LEU A 170 -15.06 12.19 14.28
CA LEU A 170 -13.98 11.89 13.36
C LEU A 170 -13.59 13.18 12.66
N ASP A 171 -12.30 13.52 12.71
CA ASP A 171 -11.73 14.68 12.04
C ASP A 171 -11.48 14.33 10.56
N CYS A 172 -12.27 14.90 9.65
CA CYS A 172 -12.16 14.63 8.23
C CYS A 172 -10.97 15.31 7.59
N GLU A 173 -10.52 16.45 8.12
CA GLU A 173 -9.35 17.15 7.60
C GLU A 173 -8.12 16.29 7.86
N LYS A 174 -7.98 15.77 9.07
CA LYS A 174 -6.94 14.80 9.41
C LYS A 174 -7.10 13.47 8.67
N ALA A 175 -8.32 12.93 8.54
CA ALA A 175 -8.52 11.64 7.88
C ALA A 175 -8.24 11.66 6.36
N ARG A 176 -8.28 12.84 5.71
CA ARG A 176 -7.88 13.00 4.29
C ARG A 176 -6.37 13.05 4.08
N LEU A 177 -5.58 13.19 5.13
CA LEU A 177 -4.14 13.26 5.01
C LEU A 177 -3.56 11.87 4.72
N PRO A 178 -2.69 11.72 3.70
CA PRO A 178 -2.15 10.42 3.30
C PRO A 178 -1.35 9.73 4.41
N PRO A 179 -1.59 8.44 4.67
CA PRO A 179 -0.67 7.61 5.45
C PRO A 179 0.70 7.52 4.78
N LEU A 180 1.75 7.57 5.59
CA LEU A 180 3.14 7.32 5.20
C LEU A 180 3.66 6.14 6.03
N ILE A 181 4.10 5.09 5.35
CA ILE A 181 4.67 3.89 5.97
C ILE A 181 6.08 3.71 5.45
N GLN A 182 7.06 3.61 6.33
CA GLN A 182 8.44 3.29 5.95
C GLN A 182 8.69 1.80 6.18
N VAL A 183 9.10 1.12 5.11
CA VAL A 183 9.42 -0.31 5.10
C VAL A 183 10.89 -0.48 4.72
N ASP A 184 11.58 -1.32 5.46
CA ASP A 184 12.89 -1.85 5.08
C ASP A 184 12.67 -3.16 4.32
N ALA A 185 12.83 -3.11 3.00
CA ALA A 185 12.66 -4.24 2.10
C ALA A 185 13.88 -5.15 2.06
N PHE A 186 13.65 -6.43 1.76
CA PHE A 186 14.67 -7.49 1.73
C PHE A 186 15.34 -7.74 3.09
N SER A 187 14.63 -7.44 4.19
CA SER A 187 15.11 -7.67 5.55
C SER A 187 13.95 -8.02 6.50
N SER A 188 14.27 -8.80 7.54
CA SER A 188 13.38 -9.00 8.69
C SER A 188 13.77 -8.18 9.92
N GLU A 189 14.90 -7.48 9.84
CA GLU A 189 15.45 -6.67 10.92
C GLU A 189 15.33 -5.19 10.58
N PRO A 190 14.78 -4.36 11.48
CA PRO A 190 14.77 -2.91 11.30
C PRO A 190 16.18 -2.37 11.05
N PHE A 191 16.26 -1.36 10.20
CA PHE A 191 17.49 -0.66 9.80
C PHE A 191 18.44 -1.47 8.91
N GLN A 192 18.03 -2.67 8.48
CA GLN A 192 18.69 -3.48 7.46
C GLN A 192 17.88 -3.47 6.14
N GLY A 193 18.36 -4.10 5.07
CA GLY A 193 17.65 -4.12 3.78
C GLY A 193 17.76 -2.80 3.02
N ASN A 194 16.75 -2.45 2.22
CA ASN A 194 16.67 -1.18 1.47
C ASN A 194 15.40 -0.39 1.88
N PRO A 195 15.52 0.83 2.41
CA PRO A 195 14.38 1.56 2.94
C PRO A 195 13.57 2.19 1.81
N ALA A 196 12.25 2.05 1.85
CA ALA A 196 11.34 2.84 1.04
C ALA A 196 10.23 3.45 1.88
N ALA A 197 9.89 4.69 1.56
CA ALA A 197 8.67 5.33 2.01
C ALA A 197 7.52 4.92 1.09
N VAL A 198 6.36 4.59 1.66
CA VAL A 198 5.14 4.24 0.93
C VAL A 198 4.03 5.18 1.37
N VAL A 199 3.50 5.94 0.41
CA VAL A 199 2.37 6.84 0.61
C VAL A 199 1.13 6.22 -0.01
N LEU A 200 0.09 6.03 0.81
CA LEU A 200 -1.18 5.47 0.36
C LEU A 200 -2.14 6.61 0.05
N LEU A 201 -2.61 6.66 -1.20
CA LEU A 201 -3.49 7.71 -1.72
C LEU A 201 -4.85 7.13 -2.11
N THR A 202 -5.88 7.97 -2.09
CA THR A 202 -7.14 7.62 -2.75
C THR A 202 -6.97 7.79 -4.26
N SER A 203 -7.80 7.09 -5.05
CA SER A 203 -7.76 7.18 -6.52
C SER A 203 -7.93 8.63 -6.99
N ALA A 204 -8.83 9.39 -6.35
CA ALA A 204 -9.08 10.79 -6.68
C ALA A 204 -7.85 11.68 -6.43
N VAL A 205 -7.16 11.49 -5.31
CA VAL A 205 -5.96 12.28 -4.95
C VAL A 205 -4.78 11.94 -5.86
N TYR A 206 -4.60 10.66 -6.16
CA TYR A 206 -3.51 10.17 -7.00
C TYR A 206 -3.55 10.75 -8.42
N HIS A 207 -4.74 10.86 -9.00
CA HIS A 207 -4.97 11.33 -10.37
C HIS A 207 -5.24 12.84 -10.48
N LYS A 208 -5.13 13.59 -9.36
CA LYS A 208 -5.36 15.03 -9.33
C LYS A 208 -4.27 15.81 -10.08
N ALA A 209 -4.65 16.92 -10.71
CA ALA A 209 -3.67 17.86 -11.27
C ALA A 209 -2.74 18.39 -10.17
N GLY A 210 -1.43 18.41 -10.42
CA GLY A 210 -0.42 18.80 -9.42
C GLY A 210 0.09 17.65 -8.53
N ALA A 211 -0.46 16.43 -8.67
CA ALA A 211 -0.05 15.30 -7.84
C ALA A 211 1.41 14.90 -8.07
N SER A 212 1.90 14.92 -9.31
CA SER A 212 3.30 14.56 -9.64
C SER A 212 4.31 15.50 -8.97
N GLU A 213 4.04 16.81 -8.99
CA GLU A 213 4.88 17.83 -8.37
C GLU A 213 4.87 17.73 -6.85
N TRP A 214 3.71 17.36 -6.27
CA TRP A 214 3.63 17.05 -4.85
C TRP A 214 4.38 15.77 -4.49
N MET A 215 4.22 14.68 -5.26
CA MET A 215 4.93 13.40 -5.08
C MET A 215 6.45 13.59 -5.16
N GLN A 216 6.94 14.41 -6.10
CA GLN A 216 8.36 14.72 -6.19
C GLN A 216 8.87 15.48 -4.96
N ARG A 217 8.10 16.46 -4.44
CA ARG A 217 8.47 17.20 -3.22
C ARG A 217 8.53 16.30 -1.99
N VAL A 218 7.58 15.39 -1.82
CA VAL A 218 7.57 14.42 -0.72
C VAL A 218 8.75 13.45 -0.85
N ALA A 219 9.10 13.02 -2.07
CA ALA A 219 10.28 12.18 -2.29
C ALA A 219 11.60 12.90 -1.95
N ILE A 220 11.71 14.20 -2.26
CA ILE A 220 12.83 15.06 -1.85
C ILE A 220 12.92 15.15 -0.32
N GLU A 221 11.80 15.40 0.36
CA GLU A 221 11.75 15.52 1.82
C GLU A 221 12.14 14.22 2.53
N ASN A 222 11.64 13.08 2.04
CA ASN A 222 11.97 11.76 2.61
C ASN A 222 13.46 11.41 2.42
N ASN A 223 14.06 11.85 1.30
CA ASN A 223 15.47 11.61 0.97
C ASN A 223 15.92 10.14 1.12
N LEU A 224 15.02 9.20 0.82
CA LEU A 224 15.33 7.77 0.67
C LEU A 224 15.64 7.46 -0.80
N SER A 225 16.12 6.25 -1.10
CA SER A 225 16.34 5.79 -2.48
C SER A 225 15.07 6.01 -3.31
N GLU A 226 13.92 5.57 -2.79
CA GLU A 226 12.61 5.77 -3.42
C GLU A 226 11.50 6.05 -2.40
N THR A 227 10.55 6.91 -2.80
CA THR A 227 9.21 6.99 -2.25
C THR A 227 8.21 6.43 -3.26
N ALA A 228 7.42 5.43 -2.83
CA ALA A 228 6.34 4.82 -3.58
C ALA A 228 5.00 5.48 -3.27
N TYR A 229 4.15 5.62 -4.29
CA TYR A 229 2.78 6.12 -4.15
C TYR A 229 1.84 5.09 -4.73
N ALA A 230 0.90 4.62 -3.92
CA ALA A 230 -0.08 3.61 -4.33
C ALA A 230 -1.51 4.13 -4.17
N ALA A 231 -2.37 3.81 -5.15
CA ALA A 231 -3.80 4.12 -5.07
C ALA A 231 -4.64 2.97 -5.63
N PRO A 232 -5.78 2.64 -5.00
CA PRO A 232 -6.63 1.56 -5.48
C PRO A 232 -7.27 1.92 -6.84
N ARG A 233 -7.43 0.92 -7.70
CA ARG A 233 -8.17 1.00 -8.96
C ARG A 233 -9.51 0.32 -8.82
N ALA A 234 -10.52 0.81 -9.54
CA ALA A 234 -11.81 0.14 -9.59
C ALA A 234 -11.66 -1.25 -10.23
N ARG A 235 -12.28 -2.27 -9.62
CA ARG A 235 -12.38 -3.59 -10.23
C ARG A 235 -13.20 -3.51 -11.51
N THR A 236 -12.77 -4.24 -12.53
CA THR A 236 -13.58 -4.47 -13.73
C THR A 236 -14.26 -5.82 -13.63
N SER A 237 -15.29 -6.07 -14.43
CA SER A 237 -15.94 -7.40 -14.51
C SER A 237 -14.98 -8.52 -14.94
N GLN A 238 -13.82 -8.18 -15.49
CA GLN A 238 -12.78 -9.11 -15.93
C GLN A 238 -11.74 -9.41 -14.84
N THR A 239 -11.74 -8.67 -13.72
CA THR A 239 -10.78 -8.86 -12.63
C THR A 239 -11.22 -10.03 -11.74
N ALA A 240 -10.38 -11.06 -11.64
CA ALA A 240 -10.61 -12.22 -10.78
C ALA A 240 -10.85 -11.81 -9.30
N ASN A 241 -11.57 -12.64 -8.55
CA ASN A 241 -12.02 -12.30 -7.19
C ASN A 241 -10.89 -12.18 -6.16
N ASP A 242 -9.80 -12.89 -6.37
CA ASP A 242 -8.59 -12.86 -5.57
C ASP A 242 -7.57 -11.82 -6.03
N VAL A 243 -7.88 -11.05 -7.08
CA VAL A 243 -7.00 -10.01 -7.62
C VAL A 243 -7.45 -8.62 -7.18
N VAL A 244 -6.49 -7.82 -6.72
CA VAL A 244 -6.66 -6.40 -6.42
C VAL A 244 -5.77 -5.56 -7.33
N GLU A 245 -6.32 -4.45 -7.81
CA GLU A 245 -5.70 -3.59 -8.83
C GLU A 245 -5.31 -2.26 -8.17
N TYR A 246 -4.06 -1.84 -8.36
CA TYR A 246 -3.52 -0.59 -7.81
C TYR A 246 -2.72 0.16 -8.88
N ASP A 247 -2.81 1.48 -8.87
CA ASP A 247 -1.83 2.33 -9.51
C ASP A 247 -0.60 2.44 -8.61
N LEU A 248 0.61 2.41 -9.19
CA LEU A 248 1.86 2.53 -8.46
C LEU A 248 2.90 3.35 -9.24
N ARG A 249 3.49 4.34 -8.55
CA ARG A 249 4.60 5.17 -9.03
C ARG A 249 5.71 5.22 -8.00
N TRP A 250 6.94 5.43 -8.47
CA TRP A 250 8.12 5.57 -7.61
C TRP A 250 8.91 6.80 -8.00
N PHE A 251 9.34 7.53 -6.98
CA PHE A 251 10.14 8.73 -7.14
C PHE A 251 11.39 8.61 -6.31
N THR A 252 12.54 8.83 -6.94
CA THR A 252 13.75 9.22 -6.22
C THR A 252 13.65 10.70 -5.85
N PRO A 253 14.56 11.25 -5.02
CA PRO A 253 14.64 12.68 -4.81
C PRO A 253 14.85 13.49 -6.11
N GLY A 254 15.35 12.87 -7.17
CA GLY A 254 15.65 13.54 -8.44
C GLY A 254 14.55 13.41 -9.51
N THR A 255 13.86 12.28 -9.61
CA THR A 255 12.90 12.02 -10.69
C THR A 255 11.97 10.83 -10.40
N GLU A 256 10.86 10.77 -11.11
CA GLU A 256 10.09 9.54 -11.27
C GLU A 256 10.89 8.47 -12.03
N VAL A 257 10.81 7.21 -11.58
CA VAL A 257 11.47 6.06 -12.22
C VAL A 257 10.43 5.06 -12.73
N LYS A 258 10.77 4.35 -13.80
CA LYS A 258 9.83 3.43 -14.47
C LYS A 258 9.63 2.10 -13.74
N LEU A 259 10.61 1.68 -12.94
CA LEU A 259 10.64 0.37 -12.29
C LEU A 259 11.47 0.43 -11.02
N CYS A 260 10.94 -0.04 -9.89
CA CYS A 260 11.70 -0.18 -8.64
C CYS A 260 11.30 -1.44 -7.86
N GLY A 261 12.24 -2.34 -7.63
CA GLY A 261 11.98 -3.62 -6.96
C GLY A 261 11.65 -3.47 -5.47
N HIS A 262 12.56 -2.88 -4.68
CA HIS A 262 12.41 -2.83 -3.22
C HIS A 262 11.21 -1.97 -2.79
N ALA A 263 10.90 -0.89 -3.51
CA ALA A 263 9.75 -0.06 -3.23
C ALA A 263 8.43 -0.71 -3.68
N THR A 264 8.44 -1.60 -4.69
CA THR A 264 7.30 -2.49 -5.00
C THR A 264 7.03 -3.46 -3.85
N LEU A 265 8.07 -4.13 -3.36
CA LEU A 265 7.98 -5.03 -2.20
C LEU A 265 7.40 -4.29 -0.99
N SER A 266 7.97 -3.13 -0.70
CA SER A 266 7.57 -2.25 0.40
C SER A 266 6.10 -1.86 0.27
N THR A 267 5.63 -1.55 -0.94
CA THR A 267 4.23 -1.20 -1.20
C THR A 267 3.29 -2.37 -0.93
N ALA A 268 3.60 -3.57 -1.44
CA ALA A 268 2.79 -4.77 -1.17
C ALA A 268 2.71 -5.06 0.34
N PHE A 269 3.85 -4.95 1.04
CA PHE A 269 3.93 -5.18 2.48
C PHE A 269 3.14 -4.12 3.27
N ALA A 270 3.27 -2.84 2.91
CA ALA A 270 2.55 -1.73 3.53
C ALA A 270 1.03 -1.82 3.32
N LEU A 271 0.58 -2.24 2.13
CA LEU A 271 -0.84 -2.48 1.85
C LEU A 271 -1.41 -3.63 2.71
N HIS A 272 -0.63 -4.70 2.89
CA HIS A 272 -1.02 -5.81 3.76
C HIS A 272 -1.09 -5.37 5.23
N ASP A 273 -0.06 -4.66 5.72
CA ASP A 273 -0.02 -4.16 7.10
C ASP A 273 -1.16 -3.18 7.42
N ALA A 274 -1.46 -2.27 6.49
CA ALA A 274 -2.57 -1.34 6.63
C ALA A 274 -3.95 -2.00 6.47
N GLY A 275 -4.01 -3.31 6.21
CA GLY A 275 -5.24 -4.09 6.08
C GLY A 275 -6.01 -3.82 4.79
N HIS A 276 -5.36 -3.26 3.77
CA HIS A 276 -5.95 -3.03 2.45
C HIS A 276 -5.98 -4.30 1.59
N VAL A 277 -5.10 -5.27 1.86
CA VAL A 277 -5.03 -6.56 1.16
C VAL A 277 -4.77 -7.70 2.14
N THR A 278 -5.16 -8.93 1.77
CA THR A 278 -4.88 -10.16 2.53
C THR A 278 -3.76 -10.96 1.87
N LEU A 279 -3.15 -11.88 2.63
CA LEU A 279 -2.11 -12.79 2.13
C LEU A 279 -2.57 -13.73 1.01
N SER A 280 -3.89 -13.92 0.85
CA SER A 280 -4.47 -14.75 -0.21
C SER A 280 -4.72 -13.99 -1.51
N GLN A 281 -4.55 -12.66 -1.52
CA GLN A 281 -4.80 -11.85 -2.70
C GLN A 281 -3.55 -11.68 -3.54
N THR A 282 -3.74 -11.64 -4.86
CA THR A 282 -2.71 -11.23 -5.83
C THR A 282 -2.84 -9.73 -6.08
N LEU A 283 -1.75 -8.99 -5.97
CA LEU A 283 -1.71 -7.57 -6.32
C LEU A 283 -1.23 -7.38 -7.75
N HIS A 284 -1.97 -6.59 -8.50
CA HIS A 284 -1.56 -6.07 -9.80
C HIS A 284 -1.28 -4.57 -9.66
N PHE A 285 0.00 -4.20 -9.83
CA PHE A 285 0.43 -2.80 -9.85
C PHE A 285 0.56 -2.30 -11.27
N HIS A 286 -0.23 -1.29 -11.63
CA HIS A 286 -0.18 -0.58 -12.90
C HIS A 286 0.86 0.53 -12.83
N THR A 287 1.92 0.39 -13.62
CA THR A 287 3.12 1.22 -13.54
C THR A 287 3.55 1.69 -14.93
N LEU A 288 4.54 2.58 -15.02
CA LEU A 288 5.11 3.00 -16.31
C LEU A 288 5.83 1.87 -17.06
N SER A 289 6.17 0.79 -16.38
CA SER A 289 6.78 -0.42 -16.96
C SER A 289 5.77 -1.53 -17.26
N GLY A 290 4.47 -1.24 -17.17
CA GLY A 290 3.38 -2.22 -17.33
C GLY A 290 2.87 -2.75 -16.00
N VAL A 291 2.19 -3.90 -16.04
CA VAL A 291 1.62 -4.53 -14.84
C VAL A 291 2.68 -5.38 -14.14
N LEU A 292 2.94 -5.09 -12.87
CA LEU A 292 3.77 -5.92 -11.99
C LEU A 292 2.87 -6.74 -11.07
N VAL A 293 3.18 -8.03 -10.93
CA VAL A 293 2.39 -8.97 -10.13
C VAL A 293 3.12 -9.26 -8.83
N CYS A 294 2.44 -9.04 -7.71
CA CYS A 294 2.92 -9.42 -6.38
C CYS A 294 1.99 -10.43 -5.71
N ARG A 295 2.58 -11.40 -5.02
CA ARG A 295 1.88 -12.39 -4.19
C ARG A 295 2.55 -12.49 -2.83
N PHE A 296 1.89 -13.14 -1.89
CA PHE A 296 2.47 -13.44 -0.58
C PHE A 296 2.69 -14.94 -0.42
N GLU A 297 3.75 -15.30 0.28
CA GLU A 297 4.06 -16.67 0.71
C GLU A 297 4.38 -16.62 2.20
N VAL A 298 3.78 -17.52 2.99
CA VAL A 298 4.10 -17.63 4.42
C VAL A 298 5.04 -18.82 4.58
N GLN A 299 6.23 -18.58 5.10
CA GLN A 299 7.16 -19.67 5.36
C GLN A 299 6.65 -20.54 6.51
N SER A 300 6.51 -21.85 6.26
CA SER A 300 5.93 -22.80 7.20
C SER A 300 6.64 -22.85 8.56
N GLU A 301 7.97 -22.75 8.58
CA GLU A 301 8.76 -22.88 9.81
C GLU A 301 8.82 -21.59 10.61
N SER A 302 9.11 -20.47 9.94
CA SER A 302 9.35 -19.17 10.59
C SER A 302 8.08 -18.32 10.76
N GLN A 303 6.99 -18.69 10.06
CA GLN A 303 5.75 -17.90 9.93
C GLN A 303 5.99 -16.48 9.38
N LYS A 304 7.15 -16.25 8.75
CA LYS A 304 7.49 -14.98 8.11
C LYS A 304 6.77 -14.85 6.78
N VAL A 305 6.37 -13.62 6.46
CA VAL A 305 5.70 -13.28 5.21
C VAL A 305 6.74 -12.85 4.19
N HIS A 306 6.80 -13.57 3.06
CA HIS A 306 7.58 -13.23 1.90
C HIS A 306 6.68 -12.58 0.86
N VAL A 307 7.14 -11.50 0.24
CA VAL A 307 6.53 -10.91 -0.95
C VAL A 307 7.25 -11.49 -2.16
N LEU A 308 6.47 -12.06 -3.07
CA LEU A 308 6.89 -12.64 -4.33
C LEU A 308 6.58 -11.64 -5.44
N MET A 309 7.60 -11.15 -6.14
CA MET A 309 7.45 -10.17 -7.20
C MET A 309 7.91 -10.76 -8.54
N ASP A 310 7.01 -10.74 -9.51
CA ASP A 310 7.24 -11.32 -10.82
C ASP A 310 7.84 -10.28 -11.80
N PHE A 311 9.12 -10.47 -12.18
CA PHE A 311 9.84 -9.58 -13.09
C PHE A 311 10.34 -10.30 -14.35
N PRO A 312 10.50 -9.58 -15.48
CA PRO A 312 11.23 -10.12 -16.62
C PRO A 312 12.70 -10.35 -16.26
N GLU A 313 13.26 -11.47 -16.72
CA GLU A 313 14.71 -11.66 -16.69
C GLU A 313 15.43 -10.55 -17.47
N GLN A 314 16.67 -10.27 -17.07
CA GLN A 314 17.55 -9.36 -17.79
C GLN A 314 18.81 -10.11 -18.27
N PRO A 315 18.74 -10.85 -19.39
CA PRO A 315 19.88 -11.55 -19.94
C PRO A 315 21.04 -10.62 -20.22
N THR A 316 22.25 -11.13 -20.02
CA THR A 316 23.47 -10.35 -20.16
C THR A 316 24.12 -10.53 -21.53
N THR A 317 24.80 -9.48 -22.00
CA THR A 317 25.62 -9.50 -23.23
C THR A 317 27.07 -9.15 -22.90
N PRO A 318 28.06 -9.53 -23.72
CA PRO A 318 29.44 -9.09 -23.52
C PRO A 318 29.53 -7.57 -23.36
N ALA A 319 30.33 -7.11 -22.39
CA ALA A 319 30.60 -5.68 -22.28
C ALA A 319 31.27 -5.18 -23.57
N GLY A 320 30.79 -4.05 -24.09
CA GLY A 320 31.32 -3.45 -25.32
C GLY A 320 32.80 -3.05 -25.18
N PRO A 321 33.49 -2.77 -26.30
CA PRO A 321 34.93 -2.49 -26.33
C PRO A 321 35.32 -1.21 -25.55
N THR A 322 34.36 -0.39 -25.16
CA THR A 322 34.56 0.82 -24.36
C THR A 322 34.86 0.53 -22.88
N VAL A 323 34.63 -0.71 -22.42
CA VAL A 323 34.92 -1.09 -21.03
C VAL A 323 36.34 -1.65 -20.94
N VAL A 324 37.29 -0.81 -20.51
CA VAL A 324 38.68 -1.20 -20.32
C VAL A 324 38.87 -1.83 -18.93
N LEU A 325 39.28 -3.10 -18.88
CA LEU A 325 39.39 -3.87 -17.63
C LEU A 325 40.31 -3.22 -16.58
N LYS A 326 41.45 -2.66 -17.00
CA LYS A 326 42.39 -2.01 -16.06
C LYS A 326 41.78 -0.77 -15.41
N GLU A 327 41.04 0.03 -16.19
CA GLU A 327 40.37 1.23 -15.70
C GLU A 327 39.21 0.84 -14.77
N LEU A 328 38.46 -0.21 -15.11
CA LEU A 328 37.37 -0.71 -14.27
C LEU A 328 37.90 -1.26 -12.94
N ALA A 329 38.99 -2.01 -12.98
CA ALA A 329 39.65 -2.51 -11.77
C ALA A 329 40.12 -1.36 -10.88
N SER A 330 40.75 -0.34 -11.47
CA SER A 330 41.14 0.90 -10.76
C SER A 330 39.93 1.61 -10.13
N ALA A 331 38.84 1.77 -10.89
CA ALA A 331 37.62 2.40 -10.41
C ALA A 331 36.92 1.61 -9.28
N LEU A 332 37.11 0.29 -9.24
CA LEU A 332 36.59 -0.59 -8.19
C LEU A 332 37.58 -0.79 -7.01
N GLY A 333 38.79 -0.25 -7.11
CA GLY A 333 39.83 -0.39 -6.10
C GLY A 333 40.41 -1.81 -5.98
N ILE A 334 40.38 -2.61 -7.06
CA ILE A 334 40.81 -4.01 -7.08
C ILE A 334 41.88 -4.27 -8.14
N GLN A 335 42.54 -5.42 -8.06
CA GLN A 335 43.52 -5.83 -9.07
C GLN A 335 42.82 -6.37 -10.34
N PRO A 336 43.30 -6.09 -11.56
CA PRO A 336 42.63 -6.53 -12.79
C PRO A 336 42.42 -8.04 -12.92
N ASN A 337 43.32 -8.85 -12.34
CA ASN A 337 43.26 -10.30 -12.41
C ASN A 337 42.15 -10.93 -11.54
N VAL A 338 41.55 -10.18 -10.63
CA VAL A 338 40.42 -10.69 -9.82
C VAL A 338 39.07 -10.46 -10.49
N ILE A 339 39.03 -9.69 -11.59
CA ILE A 339 37.86 -9.58 -12.45
C ILE A 339 37.79 -10.83 -13.33
N VAL A 340 36.73 -11.61 -13.15
CA VAL A 340 36.52 -12.89 -13.84
C VAL A 340 35.71 -12.70 -15.13
N ASP A 341 34.73 -11.80 -15.12
CA ASP A 341 33.87 -11.55 -16.27
C ASP A 341 33.23 -10.15 -16.18
N VAL A 342 32.95 -9.55 -17.33
CA VAL A 342 32.26 -8.26 -17.42
C VAL A 342 31.22 -8.32 -18.51
N LYS A 343 29.98 -8.02 -18.14
CA LYS A 343 28.81 -8.04 -19.00
C LYS A 343 28.03 -6.74 -18.92
N ARG A 344 27.13 -6.55 -19.88
CA ARG A 344 26.10 -5.52 -19.85
C ARG A 344 24.73 -6.17 -19.68
N ALA A 345 23.96 -5.67 -18.73
CA ALA A 345 22.58 -6.08 -18.45
C ALA A 345 21.69 -4.86 -18.55
N THR A 346 20.94 -4.73 -19.64
CA THR A 346 20.17 -3.53 -19.99
C THR A 346 21.03 -2.25 -19.92
N THR A 347 20.84 -1.43 -18.89
CA THR A 347 21.56 -0.18 -18.65
C THR A 347 22.70 -0.31 -17.64
N ASP A 348 22.86 -1.46 -16.99
CA ASP A 348 23.88 -1.72 -15.96
C ASP A 348 25.09 -2.49 -16.52
N LEU A 349 26.23 -2.34 -15.85
CA LEU A 349 27.37 -3.25 -15.99
C LEU A 349 27.30 -4.32 -14.90
N LEU A 350 27.40 -5.59 -15.28
CA LEU A 350 27.59 -6.70 -14.35
C LEU A 350 29.07 -7.06 -14.33
N VAL A 351 29.68 -7.07 -13.15
CA VAL A 351 31.10 -7.39 -12.96
C VAL A 351 31.22 -8.57 -12.02
N ARG A 352 31.59 -9.74 -12.55
CA ARG A 352 31.90 -10.90 -11.72
C ARG A 352 33.34 -10.85 -11.27
N VAL A 353 33.57 -10.88 -9.97
CA VAL A 353 34.90 -10.93 -9.37
C VAL A 353 35.10 -12.24 -8.59
N THR A 354 36.34 -12.55 -8.23
CA THR A 354 36.64 -13.63 -7.27
C THR A 354 36.13 -13.26 -5.88
N SER A 355 35.92 -14.24 -5.01
CA SER A 355 35.50 -13.98 -3.62
C SER A 355 36.51 -13.10 -2.87
N GLU A 356 37.81 -13.29 -3.11
CA GLU A 356 38.88 -12.43 -2.59
C GLU A 356 38.77 -10.98 -3.11
N GLY A 357 38.60 -10.82 -4.42
CA GLY A 357 38.40 -9.51 -5.05
C GLY A 357 37.18 -8.77 -4.51
N PHE A 358 36.11 -9.50 -4.19
CA PHE A 358 34.89 -8.91 -3.62
C PHE A 358 35.14 -8.28 -2.25
N THR A 359 35.91 -8.95 -1.38
CA THR A 359 36.21 -8.45 -0.02
C THR A 359 37.13 -7.24 0.00
N THR A 360 37.84 -6.96 -1.10
CA THR A 360 38.82 -5.88 -1.23
C THR A 360 38.31 -4.66 -2.00
N LEU A 361 37.01 -4.64 -2.35
CA LEU A 361 36.39 -3.54 -3.10
C LEU A 361 36.46 -2.19 -2.36
N VAL A 362 37.13 -1.22 -2.97
CA VAL A 362 37.18 0.18 -2.54
C VAL A 362 36.80 1.06 -3.73
N PRO A 363 35.49 1.25 -3.99
CA PRO A 363 35.03 1.95 -5.19
C PRO A 363 35.40 3.43 -5.18
N ASP A 364 35.98 3.91 -6.28
CA ASP A 364 36.09 5.33 -6.60
C ASP A 364 34.84 5.77 -7.37
N PHE A 365 33.89 6.37 -6.64
CA PHE A 365 32.63 6.82 -7.20
C PHE A 365 32.77 7.88 -8.31
N VAL A 366 33.83 8.70 -8.28
CA VAL A 366 34.10 9.71 -9.32
C VAL A 366 34.53 9.03 -10.61
N GLN A 367 35.34 7.97 -10.53
CA GLN A 367 35.69 7.17 -11.70
C GLN A 367 34.49 6.35 -12.21
N LEU A 368 33.74 5.73 -11.30
CA LEU A 368 32.56 4.93 -11.68
C LEU A 368 31.47 5.78 -12.36
N ALA A 369 31.31 7.06 -12.01
CA ALA A 369 30.37 7.96 -12.65
C ALA A 369 30.67 8.26 -14.14
N LYS A 370 31.88 7.94 -14.62
CA LYS A 370 32.29 8.14 -16.02
C LYS A 370 31.78 7.04 -16.96
N TYR A 371 31.38 5.89 -16.42
CA TYR A 371 30.85 4.79 -17.24
C TYR A 371 29.46 5.15 -17.78
N ASP A 372 29.25 4.84 -19.06
CA ASP A 372 27.92 4.92 -19.69
C ASP A 372 27.08 3.71 -19.27
N ALA A 373 26.63 3.76 -18.02
CA ALA A 373 25.77 2.79 -17.36
C ALA A 373 24.95 3.49 -16.27
N ARG A 374 23.78 2.93 -15.97
CA ARG A 374 22.97 3.36 -14.82
C ARG A 374 23.70 3.01 -13.52
N GLY A 375 24.23 1.79 -13.40
CA GLY A 375 25.10 1.40 -12.32
C GLY A 375 26.05 0.25 -12.66
N VAL A 376 26.96 -0.03 -11.74
CA VAL A 376 27.93 -1.12 -11.76
C VAL A 376 27.57 -2.12 -10.67
N ALA A 377 27.02 -3.26 -11.08
CA ALA A 377 26.58 -4.36 -10.25
C ALA A 377 27.72 -5.39 -10.11
N VAL A 378 28.46 -5.32 -9.00
CA VAL A 378 29.57 -6.24 -8.73
C VAL A 378 29.04 -7.46 -7.98
N THR A 379 29.41 -8.66 -8.42
CA THR A 379 28.95 -9.92 -7.82
C THR A 379 30.06 -10.95 -7.71
N ALA A 380 29.95 -11.82 -6.71
CA ALA A 380 30.84 -12.96 -6.52
C ALA A 380 30.06 -14.16 -5.97
N LYS A 381 30.61 -15.35 -6.16
CA LYS A 381 30.14 -16.54 -5.44
C LYS A 381 30.44 -16.36 -3.95
N ALA A 382 29.47 -16.65 -3.10
CA ALA A 382 29.67 -16.61 -1.66
C ALA A 382 30.65 -17.71 -1.20
N PRO A 383 31.41 -17.50 -0.11
CA PRO A 383 32.23 -18.55 0.49
C PRO A 383 31.40 -19.78 0.86
N ALA A 384 31.95 -20.99 0.75
CA ALA A 384 31.19 -22.23 0.98
C ALA A 384 30.73 -22.41 2.43
N ASP A 385 31.43 -21.80 3.38
CA ASP A 385 31.21 -21.85 4.83
C ASP A 385 30.49 -20.59 5.36
N ASN A 386 29.82 -19.83 4.49
CA ASN A 386 29.12 -18.62 4.91
C ASN A 386 27.94 -18.93 5.84
N ALA A 387 27.85 -18.19 6.95
CA ALA A 387 26.85 -18.41 8.01
C ALA A 387 25.40 -18.13 7.57
N LEU A 388 25.21 -17.50 6.41
CA LEU A 388 23.93 -17.02 5.90
C LEU A 388 23.30 -17.97 4.88
N ASP A 389 24.00 -19.05 4.52
CA ASP A 389 23.59 -20.03 3.50
C ASP A 389 23.16 -19.35 2.18
N VAL A 390 23.93 -18.35 1.73
CA VAL A 390 23.73 -17.68 0.44
C VAL A 390 24.65 -18.23 -0.64
N ASP A 391 24.20 -18.18 -1.89
CA ASP A 391 24.94 -18.65 -3.06
C ASP A 391 25.85 -17.58 -3.64
N ILE A 392 25.35 -16.34 -3.67
CA ILE A 392 26.04 -15.19 -4.25
C ILE A 392 25.95 -13.98 -3.32
N GLN A 393 26.93 -13.10 -3.46
CA GLN A 393 26.98 -11.80 -2.83
C GLN A 393 27.14 -10.71 -3.88
N SER A 394 26.64 -9.51 -3.60
CA SER A 394 26.68 -8.38 -4.52
C SER A 394 26.80 -7.01 -3.84
N ARG A 395 27.30 -6.03 -4.60
CA ARG A 395 27.29 -4.59 -4.28
C ARG A 395 26.86 -3.84 -5.55
N PHE A 396 26.13 -2.74 -5.39
CA PHE A 396 25.61 -1.98 -6.53
C PHE A 396 25.98 -0.51 -6.42
N PHE A 397 26.73 0.00 -7.41
CA PHE A 397 27.23 1.37 -7.42
C PHE A 397 26.59 2.20 -8.53
N ALA A 398 25.89 3.29 -8.21
CA ALA A 398 25.21 4.13 -9.22
C ALA A 398 25.44 5.64 -9.02
N PRO A 399 26.71 6.11 -8.91
CA PRO A 399 27.01 7.50 -8.59
C PRO A 399 26.47 8.50 -9.63
N ARG A 400 26.32 8.09 -10.90
CA ARG A 400 25.68 8.91 -11.95
C ARG A 400 24.19 9.16 -11.69
N GLY A 401 23.53 8.25 -10.97
CA GLY A 401 22.15 8.38 -10.51
C GLY A 401 21.99 9.09 -9.16
N GLY A 402 23.07 9.61 -8.58
CA GLY A 402 23.04 10.31 -7.28
C GLY A 402 23.15 9.37 -6.07
N VAL A 403 23.24 8.06 -6.27
CA VAL A 403 23.38 7.05 -5.21
C VAL A 403 24.71 6.33 -5.38
N ASN A 404 25.69 6.67 -4.54
CA ASN A 404 27.02 6.06 -4.62
C ASN A 404 26.96 4.54 -4.48
N GLU A 405 26.16 4.04 -3.52
CA GLU A 405 25.96 2.62 -3.28
C GLU A 405 24.54 2.33 -2.79
N ASP A 406 23.83 1.44 -3.47
CA ASP A 406 22.44 1.05 -3.12
C ASP A 406 22.44 -0.20 -2.22
N PRO A 407 21.67 -0.23 -1.11
CA PRO A 407 21.66 -1.38 -0.20
C PRO A 407 21.24 -2.70 -0.81
N VAL A 408 20.12 -2.72 -1.55
CA VAL A 408 19.60 -3.93 -2.20
C VAL A 408 18.86 -3.57 -3.48
N THR A 409 19.39 -4.00 -4.62
CA THR A 409 18.91 -3.57 -5.94
C THR A 409 18.16 -4.72 -6.64
N GLY A 410 16.83 -4.76 -6.51
CA GLY A 410 16.01 -5.82 -7.13
C GLY A 410 16.20 -5.93 -8.66
N SER A 411 16.34 -4.82 -9.37
CA SER A 411 16.56 -4.84 -10.83
C SER A 411 17.88 -5.53 -11.23
N ALA A 412 18.96 -5.34 -10.46
CA ALA A 412 20.24 -6.02 -10.71
C ALA A 412 20.12 -7.54 -10.52
N HIS A 413 19.28 -7.96 -9.57
CA HIS A 413 19.03 -9.39 -9.34
C HIS A 413 18.24 -10.05 -10.47
N CYS A 414 17.48 -9.30 -11.26
CA CYS A 414 16.87 -9.80 -12.49
C CYS A 414 17.92 -10.18 -13.55
N ALA A 415 19.13 -9.63 -13.47
CA ALA A 415 20.27 -10.01 -14.29
C ALA A 415 21.15 -11.09 -13.62
N PHE A 416 21.34 -11.02 -12.30
CA PHE A 416 22.10 -12.02 -11.56
C PHE A 416 21.48 -13.42 -11.66
N GLY A 417 20.15 -13.53 -11.62
CA GLY A 417 19.44 -14.80 -11.78
C GLY A 417 19.91 -15.59 -13.00
N PRO A 418 19.58 -15.14 -14.23
CA PRO A 418 19.94 -15.85 -15.45
C PRO A 418 21.44 -15.94 -15.70
N TYR A 419 22.25 -15.03 -15.14
CA TYR A 419 23.71 -15.10 -15.23
C TYR A 419 24.31 -16.23 -14.37
N TRP A 420 23.88 -16.33 -13.11
CA TRP A 420 24.45 -17.28 -12.14
C TRP A 420 23.81 -18.67 -12.17
N ALA A 421 22.53 -18.79 -12.55
CA ALA A 421 21.83 -20.07 -12.60
C ALA A 421 22.59 -21.17 -13.36
N PRO A 422 23.08 -20.96 -14.60
CA PRO A 422 23.88 -21.96 -15.30
C PRO A 422 25.27 -22.19 -14.68
N LEU A 423 25.86 -21.18 -14.04
CA LEU A 423 27.18 -21.28 -13.39
C LEU A 423 27.13 -22.07 -12.07
N LEU A 424 25.99 -22.04 -11.39
CA LEU A 424 25.75 -22.72 -10.12
C LEU A 424 25.01 -24.05 -10.31
N GLU A 425 24.49 -24.32 -11.51
CA GLU A 425 23.59 -25.45 -11.81
C GLU A 425 22.35 -25.45 -10.90
N LYS A 426 21.77 -24.25 -10.68
CA LYS A 426 20.62 -24.03 -9.79
C LYS A 426 19.49 -23.28 -10.48
N THR A 427 18.25 -23.61 -10.11
CA THR A 427 17.02 -22.90 -10.52
C THR A 427 16.51 -21.91 -9.47
N THR A 428 17.01 -22.03 -8.24
CA THR A 428 16.76 -21.09 -7.15
C THR A 428 18.10 -20.61 -6.61
N ILE A 429 18.27 -19.30 -6.48
CA ILE A 429 19.52 -18.67 -6.03
C ILE A 429 19.21 -17.81 -4.81
N LYS A 430 19.92 -18.06 -3.71
CA LYS A 430 19.90 -17.21 -2.51
C LYS A 430 20.99 -16.16 -2.65
N ALA A 431 20.63 -14.89 -2.62
CA ALA A 431 21.56 -13.79 -2.80
C ALA A 431 21.54 -12.83 -1.61
N GLN A 432 22.71 -12.27 -1.32
CA GLN A 432 22.85 -11.13 -0.43
C GLN A 432 23.37 -9.92 -1.22
N GLN A 433 22.82 -8.74 -0.93
CA GLN A 433 23.43 -7.47 -1.30
C GLN A 433 23.62 -6.63 -0.05
N PHE A 434 24.74 -5.93 0.05
CA PHE A 434 25.00 -5.08 1.21
C PHE A 434 25.92 -3.92 0.88
N THR A 435 25.82 -2.90 1.72
CA THR A 435 26.78 -1.80 1.89
C THR A 435 27.54 -2.02 3.20
N PRO A 436 28.57 -1.22 3.53
CA PRO A 436 29.23 -1.31 4.83
C PRO A 436 28.33 -1.09 6.06
N VAL A 437 27.14 -0.50 5.89
CA VAL A 437 26.25 -0.13 7.01
C VAL A 437 24.96 -0.95 7.09
N ARG A 438 24.51 -1.52 5.97
CA ARG A 438 23.26 -2.30 5.91
C ARG A 438 23.23 -3.22 4.69
N GLY A 439 22.45 -4.30 4.75
CA GLY A 439 22.23 -5.20 3.63
C GLY A 439 20.98 -6.04 3.77
N GLY A 440 20.65 -6.79 2.73
CA GLY A 440 19.45 -7.63 2.70
C GLY A 440 19.60 -8.87 1.85
N TYR A 441 18.55 -9.67 1.89
CA TYR A 441 18.49 -11.02 1.33
C TYR A 441 17.37 -11.12 0.33
N ILE A 442 17.67 -11.77 -0.78
CA ILE A 442 16.72 -11.98 -1.86
C ILE A 442 16.88 -13.38 -2.42
N THR A 443 15.74 -14.05 -2.63
CA THR A 443 15.71 -15.34 -3.32
C THR A 443 15.23 -15.12 -4.73
N LEU A 444 15.95 -15.69 -5.70
CA LEU A 444 15.61 -15.64 -7.12
C LEU A 444 15.14 -17.03 -7.53
N ASP A 445 13.93 -17.13 -8.06
CA ASP A 445 13.38 -18.36 -8.62
C ASP A 445 13.13 -18.17 -10.11
N LEU A 446 13.88 -18.91 -10.93
CA LEU A 446 13.87 -18.80 -12.39
C LEU A 446 12.85 -19.72 -13.07
N VAL A 447 12.08 -20.49 -12.29
CA VAL A 447 11.15 -21.49 -12.84
C VAL A 447 9.70 -21.10 -12.52
N ALA A 448 9.43 -20.69 -11.28
CA ALA A 448 8.06 -20.44 -10.82
C ALA A 448 7.32 -19.34 -11.60
N ALA A 449 8.05 -18.34 -12.14
CA ALA A 449 7.48 -17.28 -12.96
C ALA A 449 7.28 -17.67 -14.44
N GLY A 450 7.80 -18.82 -14.86
CA GLY A 450 7.79 -19.26 -16.25
C GLY A 450 8.96 -18.70 -17.09
N PRO A 451 9.06 -19.09 -18.37
CA PRO A 451 10.23 -18.82 -19.20
C PRO A 451 10.52 -17.32 -19.39
N GLY A 452 11.79 -16.92 -19.22
CA GLY A 452 12.25 -15.53 -19.41
C GLY A 452 11.80 -14.58 -18.29
N ARG A 453 11.38 -15.13 -17.15
CA ARG A 453 10.92 -14.39 -15.97
C ARG A 453 11.61 -14.92 -14.73
N VAL A 454 11.80 -14.04 -13.77
CA VAL A 454 12.43 -14.35 -12.49
C VAL A 454 11.56 -13.81 -11.38
N LEU A 455 11.23 -14.69 -10.44
CA LEU A 455 10.46 -14.36 -9.25
C LEU A 455 11.44 -13.95 -8.15
N LEU A 456 11.35 -12.70 -7.73
CA LEU A 456 12.11 -12.17 -6.61
C LEU A 456 11.29 -12.35 -5.34
N LYS A 457 11.83 -13.09 -4.36
CA LYS A 457 11.23 -13.25 -3.04
C LYS A 457 12.03 -12.50 -2.00
N GLY A 458 11.34 -11.75 -1.15
CA GLY A 458 11.97 -11.00 -0.06
C GLY A 458 11.02 -10.77 1.11
N GLU A 459 11.62 -10.50 2.27
CA GLU A 459 10.90 -10.05 3.47
C GLU A 459 10.82 -8.52 3.50
N GLY A 460 9.93 -8.00 4.35
CA GLY A 460 9.89 -6.58 4.67
C GLY A 460 9.62 -6.40 6.16
N VAL A 461 10.09 -5.28 6.71
CA VAL A 461 9.81 -4.89 8.10
C VAL A 461 9.43 -3.42 8.16
N ILE A 462 8.40 -3.10 8.93
CA ILE A 462 7.93 -1.72 9.09
C ILE A 462 8.74 -1.04 10.20
N VAL A 463 9.30 0.11 9.86
CA VAL A 463 10.13 0.91 10.76
C VAL A 463 9.36 2.12 11.29
N LEU A 464 8.50 2.72 10.46
CA LEU A 464 7.75 3.92 10.81
C LEU A 464 6.34 3.88 10.22
N ARG A 465 5.37 4.34 11.00
CA ARG A 465 4.02 4.67 10.54
C ARG A 465 3.72 6.11 10.91
N GLY A 466 3.27 6.88 9.94
CA GLY A 466 2.95 8.29 10.11
C GLY A 466 1.86 8.74 9.15
N GLN A 467 1.62 10.05 9.16
CA GLN A 467 0.66 10.71 8.30
C GLN A 467 1.28 12.01 7.82
N LEU A 468 1.17 12.30 6.52
CA LEU A 468 1.67 13.55 5.96
C LEU A 468 0.82 14.73 6.45
N SER A 469 1.41 15.91 6.56
CA SER A 469 0.70 17.14 6.91
C SER A 469 0.08 17.85 5.69
N SER A 470 0.24 17.28 4.50
CA SER A 470 -0.30 17.80 3.24
C SER A 470 -0.76 16.68 2.32
N SER A 471 -1.52 17.04 1.29
CA SER A 471 -2.03 16.19 0.21
C SER A 471 -1.95 16.99 -1.11
N PRO A 472 -1.86 16.34 -2.28
CA PRO A 472 -2.01 16.98 -3.59
C PRO A 472 -3.22 17.91 -3.72
#